data_AF-A0A7S3FZW6-F1
#
_entry.id   AF-A0A7S3FZW6-F1
#
_cell.length_a   1.000
_cell.length_b   1.000
_cell.length_c   1.000
_cell.angle_alpha   90.00
_cell.angle_beta   90.00
_cell.angle_gamma   90.00
#
_symmetry.space_group_name_H-M   'P 1'
#
loop_
_entity.id
_entity.type
_entity.pdbx_description
1 polymer ?
#
loop_
_entity_poly.entity_id
_entity_poly.type
_entity_poly.pdbx_seq_one_letter_code
_entity_poly.pdbx_strand_id
1 'polypeptide(L)'
;MKRSEPDTRMCVEGLTPGLFFHISSGFEPAAEIEISKKLGEYGAKHVKTQRGKLHFSLAVNHTVTPHVLQSVLGCEGAFVAVANVAGVSADEKCLEDFEKLPLVIGKEQWQAALKLWRFLHSQDEKDPKKLFPSTFRVTVKRGGKHNWKSIDAAGIVGSGMLSDDFKKMTGLDLTVNLKNFDLEVS
;
A
#
# COMPACT_ATOMS: atom_id res chain seq x y z
N MET A 1 -9.93 -36.81 -2.51
CA MET A 1 -9.39 -35.47 -2.82
C MET A 1 -8.70 -34.93 -1.58
N LYS A 2 -7.36 -34.97 -1.52
CA LYS A 2 -6.62 -34.31 -0.43
C LYS A 2 -6.68 -32.81 -0.71
N ARG A 3 -7.23 -32.02 0.21
CA ARG A 3 -7.03 -30.56 0.20
C ARG A 3 -5.53 -30.34 0.31
N SER A 4 -4.93 -29.78 -0.74
CA SER A 4 -3.56 -29.28 -0.67
C SER A 4 -3.53 -28.20 0.41
N GLU A 5 -2.76 -28.42 1.47
CA GLU A 5 -2.41 -27.37 2.41
C GLU A 5 -1.76 -26.21 1.63
N PRO A 6 -2.07 -24.95 1.93
CA PRO A 6 -1.39 -23.83 1.30
C PRO A 6 0.11 -23.92 1.62
N ASP A 7 0.97 -23.87 0.60
CA ASP A 7 2.43 -23.76 0.75
C ASP A 7 2.73 -22.40 1.42
N THR A 8 2.67 -22.35 2.75
CA THR A 8 2.78 -21.13 3.56
C THR A 8 4.24 -20.79 3.83
N ARG A 9 5.00 -20.47 2.77
CA ARG A 9 6.32 -19.83 2.94
C ARG A 9 6.21 -18.33 3.15
N MET A 10 5.20 -17.70 2.55
CA MET A 10 4.99 -16.27 2.68
C MET A 10 4.19 -15.95 3.95
N CYS A 11 4.64 -14.94 4.69
CA CYS A 11 3.95 -14.45 5.87
C CYS A 11 3.89 -12.92 5.88
N VAL A 12 2.75 -12.38 6.33
CA VAL A 12 2.59 -10.95 6.58
C VAL A 12 3.29 -10.63 7.90
N GLU A 13 4.30 -9.79 7.85
CA GLU A 13 5.06 -9.37 9.01
C GLU A 13 4.59 -8.02 9.53
N GLY A 14 4.07 -8.02 10.76
CA GLY A 14 4.23 -6.95 11.77
C GLY A 14 3.87 -5.50 11.40
N LEU A 15 3.29 -5.24 10.23
CA LEU A 15 2.96 -3.90 9.78
C LEU A 15 1.46 -3.66 9.91
N THR A 16 1.09 -2.82 10.88
CA THR A 16 -0.25 -2.23 10.91
C THR A 16 -0.37 -1.29 9.71
N PRO A 17 -1.44 -1.37 8.91
CA PRO A 17 -1.68 -0.44 7.83
C PRO A 17 -1.56 1.01 8.31
N GLY A 18 -0.79 1.82 7.59
CA GLY A 18 -0.38 3.14 8.06
C GLY A 18 0.01 4.07 6.93
N LEU A 19 0.39 5.29 7.29
CA LEU A 19 0.87 6.28 6.34
C LEU A 19 2.39 6.16 6.18
N PHE A 20 2.81 6.16 4.93
CA PHE A 20 4.19 6.07 4.53
C PHE A 20 4.54 7.25 3.64
N PHE A 21 5.62 7.95 3.95
CA PHE A 21 6.04 9.14 3.25
C PHE A 21 7.39 8.91 2.58
N HIS A 22 7.46 9.20 1.28
CA HIS A 22 8.73 9.39 0.59
C HIS A 22 9.21 10.82 0.82
N ILE A 23 10.39 10.94 1.41
CA ILE A 23 11.01 12.21 1.76
C ILE A 23 12.33 12.33 1.01
N SER A 24 12.63 13.51 0.46
CA SER A 24 13.95 13.77 -0.12
C SER A 24 15.04 13.54 0.94
N SER A 25 16.09 12.78 0.59
CA SER A 25 17.15 12.44 1.55
C SER A 25 17.79 13.69 2.18
N GLY A 26 17.98 13.67 3.49
CA GLY A 26 18.48 14.81 4.28
C GLY A 26 17.39 15.66 4.94
N PHE A 27 16.13 15.53 4.52
CA PHE A 27 14.99 16.25 5.12
C PHE A 27 14.21 15.42 6.14
N GLU A 28 14.55 14.14 6.34
CA GLU A 28 13.79 13.22 7.20
C GLU A 28 13.58 13.76 8.62
N PRO A 29 14.58 14.34 9.33
CA PRO A 29 14.37 14.87 10.68
C PRO A 29 13.37 16.04 10.72
N ALA A 30 13.42 16.93 9.72
CA ALA A 30 12.51 18.06 9.65
C ALA A 30 11.08 17.61 9.31
N ALA A 31 10.95 16.70 8.34
CA ALA A 31 9.67 16.11 7.96
C ALA A 31 9.05 15.31 9.12
N GLU A 32 9.86 14.57 9.90
CA GLU A 32 9.37 13.81 11.04
C GLU A 32 8.75 14.72 12.11
N ILE A 33 9.39 15.84 12.44
CA ILE A 33 8.86 16.85 13.37
C ILE A 33 7.54 17.42 12.83
N GLU A 34 7.51 17.77 11.54
CA GLU A 34 6.35 18.38 10.92
C GLU A 34 5.14 17.43 10.87
N ILE A 35 5.36 16.19 10.42
CA ILE A 35 4.34 15.14 10.37
C ILE A 35 3.85 14.82 11.79
N SER A 36 4.76 14.74 12.77
CA SER A 36 4.38 14.47 14.16
C SER A 36 3.51 15.57 14.75
N LYS A 37 3.77 16.84 14.43
CA LYS A 37 2.90 17.96 14.85
C LYS A 37 1.54 17.88 14.17
N LYS A 38 1.54 17.65 12.86
CA LYS A 38 0.35 17.64 12.02
C LYS A 38 -0.58 16.45 12.27
N LEU A 39 -0.01 15.27 12.50
CA LEU A 39 -0.74 14.02 12.65
C LEU A 39 -0.81 13.51 14.10
N GLY A 40 0.05 14.00 15.00
CA GLY A 40 0.08 13.57 16.39
C GLY A 40 -1.24 13.84 17.12
N GLU A 41 -1.91 14.95 16.80
CA GLU A 41 -3.25 15.29 17.32
C GLU A 41 -4.33 14.29 16.87
N TYR A 42 -4.10 13.61 15.75
CA TYR A 42 -4.96 12.58 15.19
C TYR A 42 -4.54 11.16 15.64
N GLY A 43 -3.68 11.09 16.67
CA GLY A 43 -3.21 9.84 17.25
C GLY A 43 -2.15 9.13 16.41
N ALA A 44 -1.55 9.79 15.42
CA ALA A 44 -0.48 9.19 14.66
C ALA A 44 0.76 8.99 15.52
N LYS A 45 1.35 7.81 15.43
CA LYS A 45 2.62 7.49 16.10
C LYS A 45 3.67 7.21 15.07
N HIS A 46 4.82 7.87 15.22
CA HIS A 46 6.02 7.53 14.47
C HIS A 46 6.36 6.06 14.72
N VAL A 47 6.60 5.34 13.63
CA VAL A 47 6.95 3.91 13.68
C VAL A 47 8.42 3.74 13.37
N LYS A 48 8.89 4.38 12.29
CA LYS A 48 10.25 4.17 11.79
C LYS A 48 10.69 5.26 10.83
N THR A 49 11.96 5.62 10.91
CA THR A 49 12.67 6.41 9.90
C THR A 49 13.68 5.54 9.17
N GLN A 50 13.72 5.66 7.85
CA GLN A 50 14.73 5.09 6.96
C GLN A 50 15.18 6.19 5.99
N ARG A 51 16.32 5.98 5.31
CA ARG A 51 16.81 6.95 4.31
C ARG A 51 15.72 7.21 3.26
N GLY A 52 15.31 8.47 3.17
CA GLY A 52 14.27 9.01 2.31
C GLY A 52 12.84 8.53 2.62
N LYS A 53 12.59 8.01 3.82
CA LYS A 53 11.38 7.23 4.13
C LYS A 53 10.93 7.41 5.58
N LEU A 54 9.69 7.82 5.78
CA LEU A 54 9.07 7.90 7.11
C LEU A 54 7.81 7.04 7.19
N HIS A 55 7.70 6.22 8.24
CA HIS A 55 6.52 5.41 8.52
C HIS A 55 5.81 5.93 9.77
N PHE A 56 4.51 6.20 9.63
CA PHE A 56 3.62 6.57 10.72
C PHE A 56 2.44 5.61 10.77
N SER A 57 2.12 5.13 11.97
CA SER A 57 0.85 4.48 12.23
C SER A 57 -0.20 5.56 12.43
N LEU A 58 -1.38 5.40 11.84
CA LEU A 58 -2.51 6.32 12.02
C LEU A 58 -3.76 5.49 12.36
N ALA A 59 -4.41 5.81 13.48
CA ALA A 59 -5.72 5.26 13.80
C ALA A 59 -6.75 5.90 12.84
N VAL A 60 -7.46 5.08 12.07
CA VAL A 60 -8.38 5.49 10.98
C VAL A 60 -9.71 6.11 11.52
N ASN A 61 -9.65 6.69 12.72
CA ASN A 61 -10.81 7.10 13.51
C ASN A 61 -10.97 8.63 13.52
N HIS A 62 -10.00 9.37 13.01
CA HIS A 62 -9.91 10.82 13.17
C HIS A 62 -9.82 11.52 11.81
N THR A 63 -10.57 12.61 11.66
CA THR A 63 -10.68 13.46 10.46
C THR A 63 -9.45 14.34 10.25
N VAL A 64 -8.33 13.78 9.77
CA VAL A 64 -7.24 14.62 9.20
C VAL A 64 -7.71 15.16 7.86
N THR A 65 -7.60 16.47 7.66
CA THR A 65 -7.84 17.06 6.34
C THR A 65 -6.68 16.70 5.39
N PRO A 66 -6.93 16.11 4.20
CA PRO A 66 -5.87 15.68 3.27
C PRO A 66 -4.87 16.79 2.88
N HIS A 67 -5.30 18.05 2.93
CA HIS A 67 -4.46 19.24 2.69
C HIS A 67 -3.26 19.35 3.65
N VAL A 68 -3.37 18.79 4.85
CA VAL A 68 -2.33 18.86 5.89
C VAL A 68 -1.05 18.13 5.45
N LEU A 69 -1.17 17.08 4.64
CA LEU A 69 -0.04 16.26 4.19
C LEU A 69 0.65 16.79 2.93
N GLN A 70 -0.03 17.59 2.11
CA GLN A 70 0.53 18.15 0.87
C GLN A 70 1.60 19.23 1.09
N SER A 71 1.75 19.71 2.32
CA SER A 71 2.69 20.79 2.68
C SER A 71 3.88 20.33 3.53
N VAL A 72 4.13 19.02 3.64
CA VAL A 72 5.28 18.50 4.39
C VAL A 72 6.59 18.77 3.65
N LEU A 73 7.56 19.37 4.34
CA LEU A 73 8.86 19.72 3.76
C LEU A 73 9.56 18.47 3.19
N GLY A 74 9.97 18.56 1.91
CA GLY A 74 10.67 17.48 1.23
C GLY A 74 9.81 16.23 0.96
N CYS A 75 8.49 16.29 1.19
CA CYS A 75 7.59 15.19 0.88
C CYS A 75 7.36 15.08 -0.63
N GLU A 76 7.76 13.95 -1.21
CA GLU A 76 7.59 13.63 -2.63
C GLU A 76 6.30 12.85 -2.87
N GLY A 77 5.73 12.24 -1.83
CA GLY A 77 4.47 11.51 -1.88
C GLY A 77 4.11 10.81 -0.57
N ALA A 78 2.81 10.69 -0.33
CA ALA A 78 2.24 9.92 0.78
C ALA A 78 1.54 8.67 0.24
N PHE A 79 1.79 7.54 0.87
CA PHE A 79 1.32 6.23 0.49
C PHE A 79 0.64 5.56 1.69
N VAL A 80 -0.25 4.63 1.40
CA VAL A 80 -0.80 3.74 2.42
C VAL A 80 0.02 2.46 2.40
N ALA A 81 0.78 2.20 3.46
CA ALA A 81 1.50 0.94 3.60
C ALA A 81 0.50 -0.16 3.98
N VAL A 82 0.41 -1.22 3.17
CA VAL A 82 -0.61 -2.27 3.34
C VAL A 82 -0.06 -3.46 4.13
N ALA A 83 1.15 -3.91 3.79
CA ALA A 83 1.80 -5.05 4.43
C ALA A 83 3.31 -5.02 4.18
N ASN A 84 4.06 -5.67 5.08
CA ASN A 84 5.38 -6.21 4.75
C ASN A 84 5.22 -7.73 4.60
N VAL A 85 5.75 -8.31 3.52
CA VAL A 85 5.62 -9.75 3.26
C VAL A 85 7.01 -10.36 3.17
N ALA A 86 7.29 -11.31 4.06
CA ALA A 86 8.53 -12.08 4.06
C ALA A 86 8.33 -13.45 3.42
N GLY A 87 9.44 -14.15 3.17
CA GLY A 87 9.42 -15.53 2.65
C GLY A 87 9.15 -15.66 1.16
N VAL A 88 9.18 -14.55 0.41
CA VAL A 88 9.13 -14.57 -1.06
C VAL A 88 10.43 -15.13 -1.60
N SER A 89 10.35 -16.10 -2.52
CA SER A 89 11.55 -16.66 -3.14
C SER A 89 12.37 -15.60 -3.90
N ALA A 90 13.68 -15.82 -4.03
CA ALA A 90 14.55 -14.99 -4.88
C ALA A 90 14.78 -15.60 -6.28
N ASP A 91 14.35 -16.86 -6.48
CA ASP A 91 14.47 -17.59 -7.75
C ASP A 91 13.24 -17.39 -8.65
N GLU A 92 13.16 -18.09 -9.78
CA GLU A 92 12.05 -17.96 -10.75
C GLU A 92 10.67 -18.27 -10.15
N LYS A 93 10.60 -19.01 -9.03
CA LYS A 93 9.32 -19.31 -8.33
C LYS A 93 8.74 -18.09 -7.62
N CYS A 94 9.52 -17.01 -7.46
CA CYS A 94 9.04 -15.75 -6.89
C CYS A 94 7.85 -15.15 -7.65
N LEU A 95 7.73 -15.45 -8.94
CA LEU A 95 6.64 -14.97 -9.77
C LEU A 95 5.30 -15.60 -9.35
N GLU A 96 5.29 -16.89 -9.00
CA GLU A 96 4.09 -17.56 -8.46
C GLU A 96 3.71 -16.99 -7.08
N ASP A 97 4.71 -16.60 -6.27
CA ASP A 97 4.50 -15.93 -4.99
C ASP A 97 3.89 -14.53 -5.20
N PHE A 98 4.32 -13.80 -6.23
CA PHE A 98 3.81 -12.46 -6.55
C PHE A 98 2.33 -12.47 -6.93
N GLU A 99 1.85 -13.50 -7.63
CA GLU A 99 0.42 -13.61 -7.98
C GLU A 99 -0.44 -13.77 -6.73
N LYS A 100 0.08 -14.46 -5.71
CA LYS A 100 -0.62 -14.74 -4.47
C LYS A 100 -0.52 -13.61 -3.45
N LEU A 101 0.41 -12.66 -3.62
CA LEU A 101 0.62 -11.53 -2.71
C LEU A 101 -0.68 -10.83 -2.31
N PRO A 102 -1.57 -10.43 -3.24
CA PRO A 102 -2.79 -9.73 -2.88
C PRO A 102 -3.66 -10.53 -1.91
N LEU A 103 -3.71 -11.86 -2.06
CA LEU A 103 -4.48 -12.76 -1.20
C LEU A 103 -3.78 -13.03 0.15
N VAL A 104 -2.45 -13.20 0.15
CA VAL A 104 -1.65 -13.42 1.36
C VAL A 104 -1.73 -12.24 2.32
N ILE A 105 -1.76 -11.01 1.78
CA ILE A 105 -1.92 -9.78 2.57
C ILE A 105 -3.19 -9.84 3.41
N GLY A 106 -4.25 -10.49 2.92
CA GLY A 106 -5.46 -10.75 3.67
C GLY A 106 -6.47 -9.59 3.70
N LYS A 107 -7.71 -9.95 4.02
CA LYS A 107 -8.86 -9.05 3.96
C LYS A 107 -8.72 -7.83 4.87
N GLU A 108 -8.25 -8.03 6.10
CA GLU A 108 -8.24 -6.98 7.12
C GLU A 108 -7.29 -5.83 6.73
N GLN A 109 -6.13 -6.18 6.21
CA GLN A 109 -5.09 -5.25 5.75
C GLN A 109 -5.59 -4.43 4.57
N TRP A 110 -6.20 -5.09 3.56
CA TRP A 110 -6.82 -4.38 2.44
C TRP A 110 -7.96 -3.47 2.86
N GLN A 111 -8.84 -3.92 3.77
CA GLN A 111 -9.94 -3.08 4.25
C GLN A 111 -9.44 -1.87 5.03
N ALA A 112 -8.43 -2.03 5.87
CA ALA A 112 -7.80 -0.90 6.57
C ALA A 112 -7.11 0.06 5.59
N ALA A 113 -6.39 -0.47 4.61
CA ALA A 113 -5.74 0.35 3.58
C ALA A 113 -6.75 1.13 2.73
N LEU A 114 -7.88 0.50 2.35
CA LEU A 114 -8.93 1.16 1.58
C LEU A 114 -9.67 2.23 2.39
N LYS A 115 -9.86 2.02 3.70
CA LYS A 115 -10.40 3.07 4.58
C LYS A 115 -9.45 4.27 4.64
N LEU A 116 -8.14 4.04 4.76
CA LEU A 116 -7.12 5.10 4.72
C LEU A 116 -7.07 5.78 3.34
N TRP A 117 -7.13 5.02 2.25
CA TRP A 117 -7.16 5.58 0.90
C TRP A 117 -8.39 6.48 0.69
N ARG A 118 -9.58 6.00 1.10
CA ARG A 118 -10.82 6.78 1.04
C ARG A 118 -10.69 8.07 1.84
N PHE A 119 -10.14 7.96 3.04
CA PHE A 119 -9.89 9.11 3.91
C PHE A 119 -8.95 10.15 3.28
N LEU A 120 -7.89 9.72 2.60
CA LEU A 120 -6.97 10.63 1.90
C LEU A 120 -7.60 11.29 0.66
N HIS A 121 -8.57 10.62 0.01
CA HIS A 121 -9.17 11.07 -1.25
C HIS A 121 -10.58 11.63 -1.11
N SER A 122 -11.18 11.57 0.09
CA SER A 122 -12.48 12.17 0.39
C SER A 122 -12.32 13.68 0.55
N GLN A 123 -12.18 14.39 -0.57
CA GLN A 123 -12.35 15.85 -0.61
C GLN A 123 -13.75 16.27 -1.08
N ASP A 124 -14.54 15.32 -1.58
CA ASP A 124 -15.85 15.64 -2.16
C ASP A 124 -16.92 14.75 -1.54
N GLU A 125 -17.59 15.25 -0.50
CA GLU A 125 -18.82 14.65 0.06
C GLU A 125 -19.95 14.55 -1.00
N LYS A 126 -19.78 15.20 -2.17
CA LYS A 126 -20.83 15.41 -3.17
C LYS A 126 -20.97 14.29 -4.21
N ASP A 127 -20.00 13.38 -4.33
CA ASP A 127 -20.13 12.22 -5.23
C ASP A 127 -19.98 10.88 -4.49
N PRO A 128 -21.09 10.36 -3.91
CA PRO A 128 -21.10 9.06 -3.26
C PRO A 128 -20.85 7.88 -4.24
N LYS A 129 -20.67 8.10 -5.55
CA LYS A 129 -20.31 7.02 -6.49
C LYS A 129 -18.82 6.74 -6.55
N LYS A 130 -17.95 7.66 -6.10
CA LYS A 130 -16.49 7.46 -6.07
C LYS A 130 -16.05 6.85 -4.73
N LEU A 131 -16.75 5.81 -4.29
CA LEU A 131 -16.58 5.27 -2.94
C LEU A 131 -15.34 4.35 -2.80
N PHE A 132 -14.85 3.81 -3.92
CA PHE A 132 -13.70 2.90 -3.99
C PHE A 132 -13.01 3.04 -5.35
N PRO A 133 -11.70 2.71 -5.45
CA PRO A 133 -11.01 2.73 -6.73
C PRO A 133 -11.64 1.72 -7.69
N SER A 134 -11.78 2.12 -8.95
CA SER A 134 -12.30 1.30 -10.05
C SER A 134 -11.21 0.95 -11.06
N THR A 135 -10.18 1.79 -11.12
CA THR A 135 -9.01 1.62 -11.96
C THR A 135 -7.74 1.60 -11.12
N PHE A 136 -6.79 0.77 -11.51
CA PHE A 136 -5.50 0.70 -10.82
C PHE A 136 -4.33 0.50 -11.77
N ARG A 137 -3.13 0.81 -11.26
CA ARG A 137 -1.86 0.35 -11.83
C ARG A 137 -1.00 -0.29 -10.75
N VAL A 138 -0.13 -1.19 -11.18
CA VAL A 138 0.93 -1.74 -10.32
C VAL A 138 2.27 -1.22 -10.83
N THR A 139 3.09 -0.72 -9.92
CA THR A 139 4.49 -0.42 -10.15
C THR A 139 5.33 -1.31 -9.23
N VAL A 140 6.56 -1.65 -9.65
CA VAL A 140 7.44 -2.50 -8.84
C VAL A 140 8.83 -1.88 -8.82
N LYS A 141 9.24 -1.43 -7.63
CA LYS A 141 10.61 -0.99 -7.37
C LYS A 141 11.46 -2.16 -6.92
N ARG A 142 12.62 -2.31 -7.53
CA ARG A 142 13.53 -3.44 -7.30
C ARG A 142 14.67 -3.05 -6.37
N GLY A 143 15.07 -4.00 -5.52
CA GLY A 143 16.26 -3.90 -4.68
C GLY A 143 16.98 -5.25 -4.66
N GLY A 144 18.31 -5.21 -4.51
CA GLY A 144 19.14 -6.43 -4.46
C GLY A 144 19.31 -7.13 -5.81
N LYS A 145 19.75 -8.40 -5.75
CA LYS A 145 20.00 -9.26 -6.92
C LYS A 145 18.82 -10.20 -7.13
N HIS A 146 18.25 -10.20 -8.33
CA HIS A 146 17.13 -11.05 -8.72
C HIS A 146 17.17 -11.28 -10.25
N ASN A 147 16.43 -12.27 -10.75
CA ASN A 147 16.43 -12.64 -12.18
C ASN A 147 15.13 -12.30 -12.94
N TRP A 148 14.25 -11.47 -12.38
CA TRP A 148 12.99 -11.04 -12.99
C TRP A 148 12.96 -9.54 -13.32
N LYS A 149 12.08 -9.15 -14.27
CA LYS A 149 11.88 -7.74 -14.64
C LYS A 149 10.74 -7.13 -13.84
N SER A 150 10.84 -5.84 -13.51
CA SER A 150 9.77 -5.11 -12.81
C SER A 150 8.42 -5.19 -13.53
N ILE A 151 8.42 -5.19 -14.86
CA ILE A 151 7.19 -5.23 -15.66
C ILE A 151 6.48 -6.59 -15.53
N ASP A 152 7.24 -7.68 -15.47
CA ASP A 152 6.70 -9.02 -15.30
C ASP A 152 6.09 -9.16 -13.90
N ALA A 153 6.83 -8.72 -12.87
CA ALA A 153 6.34 -8.71 -11.49
C ALA A 153 5.07 -7.85 -11.32
N ALA A 154 5.06 -6.64 -11.90
CA ALA A 154 3.90 -5.75 -11.86
C ALA A 154 2.67 -6.37 -12.55
N GLY A 155 2.89 -7.00 -13.72
CA GLY A 155 1.82 -7.70 -14.44
C GLY A 155 1.23 -8.86 -13.65
N ILE A 156 2.08 -9.63 -12.97
CA ILE A 156 1.66 -10.80 -12.18
C ILE A 156 0.93 -10.39 -10.90
N VAL A 157 1.44 -9.41 -10.16
CA VAL A 157 0.71 -8.84 -9.01
C VAL A 157 -0.64 -8.27 -9.47
N GLY A 158 -0.65 -7.59 -10.61
CA GLY A 158 -1.87 -7.09 -11.24
C GLY A 158 -2.88 -8.20 -11.55
N SER A 159 -2.42 -9.34 -12.09
CA SER A 159 -3.25 -10.53 -12.30
C SER A 159 -3.90 -11.02 -11.00
N GLY A 160 -3.12 -11.11 -9.92
CA GLY A 160 -3.62 -11.48 -8.59
C GLY A 160 -4.73 -10.54 -8.09
N MET A 161 -4.59 -9.23 -8.34
CA MET A 161 -5.60 -8.22 -7.98
C MET A 161 -6.86 -8.26 -8.86
N LEU A 162 -6.78 -8.83 -10.07
CA LEU A 162 -7.92 -9.03 -10.96
C LEU A 162 -8.67 -10.34 -10.69
N SER A 163 -8.16 -11.19 -9.81
CA SER A 163 -8.76 -12.50 -9.52
C SER A 163 -10.13 -12.36 -8.84
N ASP A 164 -11.03 -13.32 -9.12
CA ASP A 164 -12.33 -13.41 -8.45
C ASP A 164 -12.21 -13.51 -6.93
N ASP A 165 -11.14 -14.14 -6.43
CA ASP A 165 -10.91 -14.30 -5.00
C ASP A 165 -10.51 -12.97 -4.36
N PHE A 166 -9.69 -12.17 -5.04
CA PHE A 166 -9.39 -10.81 -4.58
C PHE A 166 -10.64 -9.93 -4.56
N LYS A 167 -11.47 -10.01 -5.61
CA LYS A 167 -12.77 -9.32 -5.68
C LYS A 167 -13.70 -9.74 -4.56
N LYS A 168 -13.85 -11.04 -4.28
CA LYS A 168 -14.65 -11.55 -3.16
C LYS A 168 -14.11 -11.10 -1.80
N MET A 169 -12.79 -11.06 -1.66
CA MET A 169 -12.12 -10.66 -0.41
C MET A 169 -12.29 -9.17 -0.10
N THR A 170 -12.10 -8.32 -1.11
CA THR A 170 -12.04 -6.85 -0.94
C THR A 170 -13.33 -6.14 -1.30
N GLY A 171 -14.17 -6.74 -2.16
CA GLY A 171 -15.33 -6.11 -2.78
C GLY A 171 -14.99 -5.19 -3.96
N LEU A 172 -13.72 -5.11 -4.36
CA LEU A 172 -13.28 -4.23 -5.45
C LEU A 172 -13.46 -4.90 -6.82
N ASP A 173 -14.07 -4.17 -7.74
CA ASP A 173 -14.14 -4.55 -9.15
C ASP A 173 -13.17 -3.66 -9.95
N LEU A 174 -11.96 -4.17 -10.16
CA LEU A 174 -10.84 -3.39 -10.66
C LEU A 174 -10.60 -3.61 -12.15
N THR A 175 -10.15 -2.55 -12.82
CA THR A 175 -9.64 -2.60 -14.19
C THR A 175 -8.27 -1.94 -14.27
N VAL A 176 -7.40 -2.44 -15.14
CA VAL A 176 -6.05 -1.86 -15.28
C VAL A 176 -6.12 -0.58 -16.11
N ASN A 177 -5.58 0.52 -15.59
CA ASN A 177 -5.37 1.76 -16.35
C ASN A 177 -3.98 2.33 -16.06
N LEU A 178 -3.09 2.31 -17.05
CA LEU A 178 -1.70 2.73 -16.85
C LEU A 178 -1.50 4.25 -16.83
N LYS A 179 -2.48 5.02 -17.34
CA LYS A 179 -2.37 6.47 -17.52
C LYS A 179 -3.20 7.25 -16.50
N ASN A 180 -4.47 6.89 -16.36
CA ASN A 180 -5.45 7.57 -15.52
C ASN A 180 -6.06 6.55 -14.55
N PHE A 181 -5.36 6.27 -13.45
CA PHE A 181 -5.77 5.30 -12.43
C PHE A 181 -6.29 6.01 -11.17
N ASP A 182 -7.16 5.33 -10.44
CA ASP A 182 -7.62 5.76 -9.11
C ASP A 182 -6.63 5.30 -8.02
N LEU A 183 -6.03 4.11 -8.18
CA LEU A 183 -5.14 3.47 -7.22
C LEU A 183 -3.80 3.08 -7.87
N GLU A 184 -2.70 3.47 -7.23
CA GLU A 184 -1.39 2.90 -7.52
C GLU A 184 -0.96 1.97 -6.39
N VAL A 185 -0.57 0.75 -6.75
CA VAL A 185 0.08 -0.21 -5.86
C VAL A 185 1.55 -0.29 -6.25
N SER A 186 2.47 -0.10 -5.30
CA SER A 186 3.93 -0.02 -5.54
C SER A 186 4.72 -1.01 -4.69
#